data_AF-A0A930MJB7-F1
#
_entry.id   AF-A0A930MJB7-F1
#
_cell.length_a   1.000
_cell.length_b   1.000
_cell.length_c   1.000
_cell.angle_alpha   90.00
_cell.angle_beta   90.00
_cell.angle_gamma   90.00
#
_symmetry.space_group_name_H-M   'P 1'
#
loop_
_entity.id
_entity.type
_entity.pdbx_description
1 polymer ?
#
loop_
_entity_poly.entity_id
_entity_poly.type
_entity_poly.pdbx_seq_one_letter_code
_entity_poly.pdbx_strand_id
1 'polypeptide(L)'
;MEIPQSWGALSASQLEYVCALLAQECYSPQEIAAYFLLRHCLTDDERRVLGRWRGVAENEDAIATLAAHTGWLRWMEQPPTTPVRLAVLDGAEAVAANLDGLSFGDYLKCENLYQGFLSSQNIAALEQMLPLLYRTEDGDYAVEVEATPARCYSVLLWWMGAKHVLSALYPRLFVAAGGDDDFGDDAPMAQQQRESMNAQIRALTDGDVTKEPQVLATDVHRALTELDAKVRDAATLKAQSV
;
A
#
# COMPACT_ATOMS: atom_id res chain seq x y z
N MET A 1 -19.97 18.05 12.53
CA MET A 1 -18.65 17.44 12.28
C MET A 1 -18.87 16.06 11.69
N GLU A 2 -18.32 15.80 10.52
CA GLU A 2 -18.30 14.46 9.91
C GLU A 2 -16.88 13.90 10.05
N ILE A 3 -16.75 12.75 10.72
CA ILE A 3 -15.45 12.10 10.96
C ILE A 3 -15.43 10.79 10.17
N PRO A 4 -14.48 10.61 9.22
CA PRO A 4 -14.35 9.37 8.49
C PRO A 4 -14.00 8.21 9.41
N GLN A 5 -14.56 7.04 9.12
CA GLN A 5 -14.45 5.84 9.97
C GLN A 5 -13.43 4.82 9.47
N SER A 6 -12.81 5.07 8.32
CA SER A 6 -11.81 4.20 7.71
C SER A 6 -11.04 4.93 6.62
N TRP A 7 -9.93 4.32 6.17
CA TRP A 7 -9.16 4.78 5.02
C TRP A 7 -10.03 4.93 3.76
N GLY A 8 -10.93 3.98 3.49
CA GLY A 8 -11.81 3.99 2.32
C GLY A 8 -12.91 5.05 2.36
N ALA A 9 -13.16 5.66 3.52
CA ALA A 9 -14.10 6.77 3.67
C ALA A 9 -13.47 8.14 3.37
N LEU A 10 -12.15 8.20 3.14
CA LEU A 10 -11.44 9.44 2.84
C LEU A 10 -11.72 9.91 1.41
N SER A 11 -12.03 11.20 1.25
CA SER A 11 -11.93 11.88 -0.03
C SER A 11 -10.48 11.95 -0.51
N ALA A 12 -10.26 12.21 -1.81
CA ALA A 12 -8.92 12.36 -2.37
C ALA A 12 -8.10 13.44 -1.63
N SER A 13 -8.70 14.61 -1.35
CA SER A 13 -8.01 15.69 -0.63
C SER A 13 -7.65 15.33 0.82
N GLN A 14 -8.49 14.51 1.47
CA GLN A 14 -8.22 14.05 2.83
C GLN A 14 -7.10 13.00 2.84
N LEU A 15 -7.12 12.05 1.89
CA LEU A 15 -6.07 11.06 1.74
C LEU A 15 -4.72 11.71 1.43
N GLU A 16 -4.69 12.65 0.48
CA GLU A 16 -3.48 13.40 0.13
C GLU A 16 -2.93 14.17 1.34
N TYR A 17 -3.80 14.81 2.12
CA TYR A 17 -3.38 15.52 3.33
C TYR A 17 -2.77 14.58 4.39
N VAL A 18 -3.39 13.43 4.64
CA VAL A 18 -2.84 12.42 5.59
C VAL A 18 -1.48 11.93 5.09
N CYS A 19 -1.34 11.64 3.80
CA CYS A 19 -0.07 11.22 3.23
C CYS A 19 1.01 12.30 3.36
N ALA A 20 0.64 13.57 3.18
CA ALA A 20 1.55 14.69 3.39
C ALA A 20 2.02 14.82 4.84
N LEU A 21 1.16 14.52 5.82
CA LEU A 21 1.54 14.48 7.24
C LEU A 21 2.46 13.28 7.55
N LEU A 22 2.12 12.09 7.05
CA LEU A 22 2.93 10.88 7.23
C LEU A 22 4.34 11.07 6.66
N ALA A 23 4.44 11.69 5.48
CA ALA A 23 5.70 11.93 4.80
C ALA A 23 6.65 12.91 5.52
N GLN A 24 6.19 13.62 6.55
CA GLN A 24 7.07 14.46 7.37
C GLN A 24 7.89 13.64 8.39
N GLU A 25 7.47 12.41 8.69
CA GLU A 25 8.16 11.48 9.60
C GLU A 25 8.47 12.04 11.00
N CYS A 26 7.83 13.14 11.39
CA CYS A 26 8.06 13.85 12.65
C CYS A 26 6.83 13.91 13.56
N TYR A 27 5.67 13.50 13.05
CA TYR A 27 4.41 13.51 13.80
C TYR A 27 4.09 12.12 14.33
N SER A 28 3.70 12.06 15.60
CA SER A 28 3.05 10.89 16.18
C SER A 28 1.68 10.64 15.53
N PRO A 29 1.15 9.41 15.60
CA PRO A 29 -0.19 9.11 15.10
C PRO A 29 -1.28 10.00 15.72
N GLN A 30 -1.14 10.36 17.00
CA GLN A 30 -2.06 11.26 17.69
C GLN A 30 -1.99 12.70 17.13
N GLU A 31 -0.79 13.19 16.81
CA GLU A 31 -0.62 14.49 16.16
C GLU A 31 -1.21 14.49 14.75
N ILE A 32 -0.99 13.43 13.96
CA ILE A 32 -1.60 13.29 12.62
C ILE A 32 -3.13 13.34 12.73
N ALA A 33 -3.73 12.58 13.65
CA ALA A 33 -5.16 12.60 13.89
C ALA A 33 -5.67 13.99 14.31
N ALA A 34 -4.93 14.69 15.16
CA ALA A 34 -5.26 16.06 15.58
C ALA A 34 -5.22 17.05 14.41
N TYR A 35 -4.14 17.05 13.61
CA TYR A 35 -4.01 17.87 12.41
C TYR A 35 -5.13 17.57 11.40
N PHE A 36 -5.46 16.29 11.21
CA PHE A 36 -6.56 15.88 10.35
C PHE A 36 -7.92 16.42 10.80
N LEU A 37 -8.25 16.30 12.10
CA LEU A 37 -9.49 16.84 12.65
C LEU A 37 -9.58 18.35 12.45
N LEU A 38 -8.53 19.07 12.83
CA LEU A 38 -8.46 20.53 12.76
C LEU A 38 -8.70 21.04 11.33
N ARG A 39 -8.15 20.34 10.33
CA ARG A 39 -8.27 20.72 8.92
C ARG A 39 -9.59 20.28 8.29
N HIS A 40 -10.03 19.05 8.53
CA HIS A 40 -11.09 18.43 7.72
C HIS A 40 -12.40 18.13 8.45
N CYS A 41 -12.41 18.01 9.77
CA CYS A 41 -13.60 17.53 10.49
C CYS A 41 -14.32 18.64 11.28
N LEU A 42 -13.56 19.61 11.80
CA LEU A 42 -14.14 20.69 12.60
C LEU A 42 -15.02 21.64 11.78
N THR A 43 -16.13 22.05 12.37
CA THR A 43 -16.98 23.14 11.91
C THR A 43 -16.29 24.49 12.09
N ASP A 44 -16.78 25.52 11.42
CA ASP A 44 -16.22 26.87 11.54
C ASP A 44 -16.35 27.43 12.97
N ASP A 45 -17.41 27.08 13.69
CA ASP A 45 -17.58 27.50 15.08
C ASP A 45 -16.57 26.81 16.00
N GLU A 46 -16.35 25.50 15.85
CA GLU A 46 -15.31 24.77 16.59
C GLU A 46 -13.91 25.33 16.29
N ARG A 47 -13.61 25.67 15.02
CA ARG A 47 -12.35 26.33 14.65
C ARG A 47 -12.20 27.71 15.28
N ARG A 48 -13.26 28.52 15.34
CA ARG A 48 -13.22 29.84 16.00
C ARG A 48 -12.98 29.73 17.49
N VAL A 49 -13.56 28.73 18.15
CA VAL A 49 -13.33 28.46 19.58
C VAL A 49 -11.87 28.11 19.81
N LEU A 50 -11.30 27.19 19.01
CA LEU A 50 -9.88 26.82 19.10
C LEU A 50 -8.95 27.97 18.72
N GLY A 51 -9.31 28.83 17.76
CA GLY A 51 -8.52 30.01 17.39
C GLY A 51 -8.42 31.07 18.51
N ARG A 52 -9.27 30.99 19.54
CA ARG A 52 -9.20 31.85 20.74
C ARG A 52 -8.39 31.21 21.88
N TRP A 53 -7.71 30.08 21.64
CA TRP A 53 -6.86 29.42 22.63
C TRP A 53 -5.83 30.38 23.21
N ARG A 54 -5.81 30.48 24.54
CA ARG A 54 -4.81 31.22 25.31
C ARG A 54 -3.96 30.35 26.24
N GLY A 55 -4.32 29.07 26.39
CA GLY A 55 -3.59 28.11 27.20
C GLY A 55 -4.43 26.91 27.62
N VAL A 56 -3.78 25.88 28.17
CA VAL A 56 -4.39 24.59 28.54
C VAL A 56 -5.44 24.74 29.65
N ALA A 57 -5.12 25.50 30.71
CA ALA A 57 -5.97 25.63 31.89
C ALA A 57 -7.33 26.30 31.63
N GLU A 58 -7.42 27.15 30.60
CA GLU A 58 -8.65 27.87 30.26
C GLU A 58 -9.54 27.09 29.28
N ASN A 59 -9.11 25.92 28.82
CA ASN A 59 -9.73 25.21 27.69
C ASN A 59 -9.79 23.69 27.89
N GLU A 60 -9.84 23.23 29.15
CA GLU A 60 -9.84 21.81 29.51
C GLU A 60 -10.96 21.02 28.78
N ASP A 61 -12.16 21.58 28.70
CA ASP A 61 -13.30 20.95 28.00
C ASP A 61 -13.06 20.80 26.49
N ALA A 62 -12.44 21.80 25.86
CA ALA A 62 -12.10 21.74 24.43
C ALA A 62 -10.99 20.73 24.16
N ILE A 63 -10.01 20.61 25.07
CA ILE A 63 -8.96 19.59 25.02
C ILE A 63 -9.56 18.20 25.16
N ALA A 64 -10.42 17.99 26.16
CA ALA A 64 -11.11 16.72 26.36
C ALA A 64 -11.95 16.34 25.14
N THR A 65 -12.63 17.32 24.54
CA THR A 65 -13.40 17.14 23.30
C THR A 65 -12.49 16.73 22.13
N LEU A 66 -11.39 17.44 21.89
CA LEU A 66 -10.43 17.08 20.84
C LEU A 66 -9.84 15.68 21.06
N ALA A 67 -9.46 15.35 22.29
CA ALA A 67 -8.92 14.05 22.65
C ALA A 67 -9.94 12.92 22.43
N ALA A 68 -11.22 13.14 22.72
CA ALA A 68 -12.27 12.17 22.44
C ALA A 68 -12.42 11.92 20.93
N HIS A 69 -12.37 12.97 20.13
CA HIS A 69 -12.52 12.87 18.67
C HIS A 69 -11.29 12.31 17.96
N THR A 70 -10.07 12.56 18.44
CA THR A 70 -8.88 11.86 17.91
C THR A 70 -8.96 10.36 18.17
N GLY A 71 -9.63 9.95 19.26
CA GLY A 71 -9.98 8.57 19.54
C GLY A 71 -10.80 7.88 18.44
N TRP A 72 -11.59 8.62 17.66
CA TRP A 72 -12.36 8.07 16.53
C TRP A 72 -11.52 7.90 15.26
N LEU A 73 -10.33 8.48 15.21
CA LEU A 73 -9.38 8.37 14.10
C LEU A 73 -8.27 7.35 14.35
N ARG A 74 -8.35 6.55 15.42
CA ARG A 74 -7.31 5.54 15.74
C ARG A 74 -7.13 4.48 14.66
N TRP A 75 -8.09 4.33 13.75
CA TRP A 75 -7.93 3.50 12.57
C TRP A 75 -6.76 3.97 11.67
N MET A 76 -6.36 5.25 11.72
CA MET A 76 -5.18 5.77 11.01
C MET A 76 -3.84 5.28 11.60
N GLU A 77 -3.86 4.76 12.83
CA GLU A 77 -2.67 4.13 13.45
C GLU A 77 -2.32 2.79 12.79
N GLN A 78 -3.26 2.20 12.06
CA GLN A 78 -3.11 0.91 11.39
C GLN A 78 -3.04 1.11 9.88
N PRO A 79 -2.21 0.32 9.17
CA PRO A 79 -2.21 0.35 7.72
C PRO A 79 -3.58 -0.06 7.15
N PRO A 80 -3.96 0.44 5.97
CA PRO A 80 -5.20 0.06 5.33
C PRO A 80 -5.25 -1.44 5.02
N THR A 81 -6.39 -2.07 5.29
CA THR A 81 -6.68 -3.47 4.94
C THR A 81 -7.42 -3.61 3.61
N THR A 82 -7.74 -2.48 2.98
CA THR A 82 -8.34 -2.39 1.64
C THR A 82 -7.54 -1.39 0.82
N PRO A 83 -7.40 -1.57 -0.50
CA PRO A 83 -6.62 -0.65 -1.32
C PRO A 83 -7.25 0.75 -1.29
N VAL A 84 -6.46 1.75 -0.92
CA VAL A 84 -6.84 3.17 -0.98
C VAL A 84 -5.84 3.91 -1.83
N ARG A 85 -6.32 4.75 -2.75
CA ARG A 85 -5.46 5.42 -3.72
C ARG A 85 -6.03 6.77 -4.13
N LEU A 86 -5.15 7.65 -4.59
CA LEU A 86 -5.55 8.83 -5.35
C LEU A 86 -5.95 8.36 -6.76
N ALA A 87 -7.08 8.86 -7.26
CA ALA A 87 -7.62 8.37 -8.53
C ALA A 87 -6.85 8.89 -9.74
N VAL A 88 -6.41 10.15 -9.65
CA VAL A 88 -5.73 10.89 -10.71
C VAL A 88 -4.58 11.66 -10.09
N LEU A 89 -3.42 11.66 -10.74
CA LEU A 89 -2.26 12.51 -10.41
C LEU A 89 -1.76 13.17 -11.70
N ASP A 90 -1.68 14.49 -11.72
CA ASP A 90 -1.19 15.27 -12.87
C ASP A 90 -1.83 14.88 -14.23
N GLY A 91 -3.11 14.49 -14.21
CA GLY A 91 -3.84 14.02 -15.39
C GLY A 91 -3.66 12.54 -15.73
N ALA A 92 -2.75 11.83 -15.06
CA ALA A 92 -2.61 10.37 -15.19
C ALA A 92 -3.60 9.63 -14.28
N GLU A 93 -4.22 8.57 -14.80
CA GLU A 93 -5.19 7.76 -14.07
C GLU A 93 -4.51 6.58 -13.38
N ALA A 94 -4.85 6.32 -12.12
CA ALA A 94 -4.37 5.14 -11.44
C ALA A 94 -5.04 3.86 -11.99
N VAL A 95 -4.26 2.78 -12.08
CA VAL A 95 -4.78 1.43 -12.39
C VAL A 95 -5.84 1.00 -11.36
N ALA A 96 -6.57 -0.08 -11.62
CA ALA A 96 -7.61 -0.56 -10.71
C ALA A 96 -7.06 -0.75 -9.28
N ALA A 97 -7.81 -0.33 -8.26
CA ALA A 97 -7.32 -0.28 -6.89
C ALA A 97 -6.91 -1.68 -6.37
N ASN A 98 -7.62 -2.72 -6.80
CA ASN A 98 -7.31 -4.13 -6.54
C ASN A 98 -6.21 -4.71 -7.44
N LEU A 99 -5.68 -3.93 -8.39
CA LEU A 99 -4.70 -4.30 -9.42
C LEU A 99 -5.26 -5.07 -10.63
N ASP A 100 -6.59 -5.14 -10.81
CA ASP A 100 -7.19 -5.68 -12.05
C ASP A 100 -6.62 -4.97 -13.29
N GLY A 101 -6.20 -5.76 -14.28
CA GLY A 101 -5.62 -5.27 -15.53
C GLY A 101 -4.15 -4.88 -15.45
N LEU A 102 -3.52 -4.92 -14.26
CA LEU A 102 -2.08 -4.72 -14.13
C LEU A 102 -1.34 -5.95 -14.66
N SER A 103 -0.28 -5.74 -15.43
CA SER A 103 0.56 -6.84 -15.90
C SER A 103 1.30 -7.51 -14.73
N PHE A 104 1.49 -8.83 -14.82
CA PHE A 104 2.26 -9.56 -13.81
C PHE A 104 3.70 -9.05 -13.72
N GLY A 105 4.30 -8.63 -14.84
CA GLY A 105 5.62 -8.01 -14.86
C GLY A 105 5.67 -6.70 -14.07
N ASP A 106 4.67 -5.83 -14.21
CA ASP A 106 4.62 -4.59 -13.42
C ASP A 106 4.34 -4.86 -11.94
N TYR A 107 3.49 -5.84 -11.62
CA TYR A 107 3.31 -6.31 -10.25
C TYR A 107 4.64 -6.75 -9.62
N LEU A 108 5.44 -7.56 -10.32
CA LEU A 108 6.74 -8.02 -9.83
C LEU A 108 7.74 -6.86 -9.63
N LYS A 109 7.75 -5.86 -10.52
CA LYS A 109 8.56 -4.64 -10.35
C LYS A 109 8.13 -3.87 -9.11
N CYS A 110 6.82 -3.65 -8.93
CA CYS A 110 6.27 -2.99 -7.75
C CYS A 110 6.60 -3.75 -6.45
N GLU A 111 6.51 -5.08 -6.46
CA GLU A 111 6.86 -5.90 -5.29
C GLU A 111 8.35 -5.78 -4.95
N ASN A 112 9.23 -5.80 -5.95
CA ASN A 112 10.68 -5.59 -5.74
C ASN A 112 10.96 -4.20 -5.15
N LEU A 113 10.38 -3.15 -5.74
CA LEU A 113 10.51 -1.78 -5.24
C LEU A 113 9.99 -1.66 -3.79
N TYR A 114 8.84 -2.25 -3.49
CA TYR A 114 8.27 -2.25 -2.14
C TYR A 114 9.19 -2.94 -1.13
N GLN A 115 9.73 -4.11 -1.44
CA GLN A 115 10.67 -4.81 -0.54
C GLN A 115 12.00 -4.05 -0.41
N GLY A 116 12.46 -3.40 -1.48
CA GLY A 116 13.59 -2.47 -1.47
C GLY A 116 13.35 -1.29 -0.52
N PHE A 117 12.15 -0.71 -0.54
CA PHE A 117 11.76 0.33 0.42
C PHE A 117 11.75 -0.19 1.86
N LEU A 118 11.11 -1.34 2.13
CA LEU A 118 11.05 -1.89 3.50
C LEU A 118 12.45 -2.10 4.12
N SER A 119 13.40 -2.56 3.30
CA SER A 119 14.78 -2.83 3.73
C SER A 119 15.67 -1.59 3.86
N SER A 120 15.48 -0.58 3.02
CA SER A 120 16.39 0.58 2.94
C SER A 120 15.80 1.89 3.44
N GLN A 121 14.48 1.97 3.60
CA GLN A 121 13.70 3.20 3.80
C GLN A 121 13.95 4.27 2.71
N ASN A 122 14.47 3.88 1.55
CA ASN A 122 14.72 4.80 0.46
C ASN A 122 13.44 5.10 -0.33
N ILE A 123 12.93 6.33 -0.19
CA ILE A 123 11.71 6.78 -0.84
C ILE A 123 11.76 6.71 -2.38
N ALA A 124 12.96 6.76 -2.98
CA ALA A 124 13.15 6.63 -4.44
C ALA A 124 12.61 5.30 -5.01
N ALA A 125 12.46 4.27 -4.17
CA ALA A 125 11.78 3.04 -4.56
C ALA A 125 10.27 3.24 -4.77
N LEU A 126 9.62 4.04 -3.91
CA LEU A 126 8.21 4.40 -4.05
C LEU A 126 7.97 5.37 -5.22
N GLU A 127 8.92 6.27 -5.50
CA GLU A 127 8.87 7.15 -6.67
C GLU A 127 8.79 6.32 -7.97
N GLN A 128 9.57 5.26 -8.08
CA GLN A 128 9.55 4.35 -9.23
C GLN A 128 8.27 3.52 -9.35
N MET A 129 7.48 3.39 -8.28
CA MET A 129 6.18 2.71 -8.33
C MET A 129 5.09 3.60 -8.98
N LEU A 130 5.22 4.93 -8.93
CA LEU A 130 4.23 5.85 -9.52
C LEU A 130 3.96 5.56 -11.01
N PRO A 131 4.95 5.56 -11.93
CA PRO A 131 4.70 5.30 -13.34
C PRO A 131 4.22 3.86 -13.61
N LEU A 132 4.43 2.93 -12.69
CA LEU A 132 3.92 1.55 -12.78
C LEU A 132 2.45 1.43 -12.37
N LEU A 133 1.97 2.33 -11.51
CA LEU A 133 0.61 2.31 -10.96
C LEU A 133 -0.32 3.39 -11.53
N TYR A 134 0.23 4.36 -12.26
CA TYR A 134 -0.52 5.38 -12.99
C TYR A 134 -0.24 5.27 -14.49
N ARG A 135 -1.26 5.58 -15.29
CA ARG A 135 -1.23 5.49 -16.76
C ARG A 135 -1.66 6.81 -17.38
N THR A 136 -1.07 7.16 -18.51
CA THR A 136 -1.54 8.28 -19.34
C THR A 136 -2.88 7.93 -20.00
N GLU A 137 -3.53 8.91 -20.63
CA GLU A 137 -4.77 8.68 -21.40
C GLU A 137 -4.58 7.61 -22.51
N ASP A 138 -3.38 7.55 -23.10
CA ASP A 138 -3.01 6.56 -24.12
C ASP A 138 -2.69 5.16 -23.55
N GLY A 139 -2.67 5.01 -22.22
CA GLY A 139 -2.36 3.76 -21.54
C GLY A 139 -0.86 3.49 -21.32
N ASP A 140 0.00 4.47 -21.56
CA ASP A 140 1.44 4.38 -21.32
C ASP A 140 1.80 4.65 -19.85
N TYR A 141 3.03 4.33 -19.44
CA TYR A 141 3.54 4.64 -18.10
C TYR A 141 3.57 6.15 -17.84
N ALA A 142 3.02 6.57 -16.71
CA ALA A 142 2.94 7.99 -16.34
C ALA A 142 4.24 8.52 -15.72
N VAL A 143 5.31 8.61 -16.52
CA VAL A 143 6.66 9.01 -16.08
C VAL A 143 6.79 10.47 -15.66
N GLU A 144 5.86 11.32 -16.09
CA GLU A 144 5.84 12.77 -15.78
C GLU A 144 5.09 13.09 -14.48
N VAL A 145 4.49 12.09 -13.81
CA VAL A 145 3.82 12.31 -12.52
C VAL A 145 4.85 12.79 -11.49
N GLU A 146 4.60 13.95 -10.89
CA GLU A 146 5.50 14.52 -9.90
C GLU A 146 5.55 13.61 -8.65
N ALA A 147 6.77 13.18 -8.31
CA ALA A 147 7.03 12.31 -7.18
C ALA A 147 7.24 13.11 -5.89
N THR A 148 6.16 13.64 -5.33
CA THR A 148 6.22 14.30 -4.01
C THR A 148 6.21 13.26 -2.88
N PRO A 149 6.78 13.56 -1.70
CA PRO A 149 6.75 12.63 -0.57
C PRO A 149 5.33 12.16 -0.20
N ALA A 150 4.34 13.06 -0.27
CA ALA A 150 2.93 12.72 -0.04
C ALA A 150 2.42 11.68 -1.04
N ARG A 151 2.77 11.80 -2.33
CA ARG A 151 2.34 10.86 -3.37
C ARG A 151 3.03 9.51 -3.23
N CYS A 152 4.31 9.49 -2.86
CA CYS A 152 5.01 8.25 -2.51
C CYS A 152 4.34 7.51 -1.35
N TYR A 153 3.97 8.23 -0.29
CA TYR A 153 3.22 7.65 0.83
C TYR A 153 1.81 7.19 0.42
N SER A 154 1.16 7.87 -0.52
CA SER A 154 -0.13 7.42 -1.06
C SER A 154 -0.02 6.07 -1.77
N VAL A 155 1.05 5.85 -2.53
CA VAL A 155 1.35 4.56 -3.18
C VAL A 155 1.72 3.49 -2.16
N LEU A 156 2.46 3.84 -1.11
CA LEU A 156 2.77 2.93 -0.01
C LEU A 156 1.49 2.42 0.68
N LEU A 157 0.57 3.32 1.05
CA LEU A 157 -0.72 2.97 1.63
C LEU A 157 -1.55 2.10 0.67
N TRP A 158 -1.60 2.46 -0.61
CA TRP A 158 -2.27 1.67 -1.63
C TRP A 158 -1.71 0.24 -1.68
N TRP A 159 -0.40 0.10 -1.81
CA TRP A 159 0.25 -1.21 -1.94
C TRP A 159 0.02 -2.10 -0.72
N MET A 160 0.07 -1.53 0.51
CA MET A 160 -0.24 -2.29 1.73
C MET A 160 -1.68 -2.84 1.72
N GLY A 161 -2.65 -2.01 1.34
CA GLY A 161 -4.05 -2.44 1.21
C GLY A 161 -4.25 -3.49 0.11
N ALA A 162 -3.56 -3.35 -1.03
CA ALA A 162 -3.56 -4.33 -2.11
C ALA A 162 -2.99 -5.68 -1.64
N LYS A 163 -1.82 -5.68 -1.00
CA LYS A 163 -1.21 -6.90 -0.43
C LYS A 163 -2.14 -7.60 0.56
N HIS A 164 -2.81 -6.86 1.43
CA HIS A 164 -3.78 -7.45 2.38
C HIS A 164 -4.89 -8.22 1.64
N VAL A 165 -5.47 -7.62 0.61
CA VAL A 165 -6.51 -8.27 -0.21
C VAL A 165 -5.95 -9.45 -1.00
N LEU A 166 -4.77 -9.33 -1.62
CA LEU A 166 -4.13 -10.41 -2.36
C LEU A 166 -3.83 -11.62 -1.46
N SER A 167 -3.37 -11.40 -0.23
CA SER A 167 -3.14 -12.47 0.74
C SER A 167 -4.43 -13.22 1.10
N ALA A 168 -5.56 -12.53 1.16
CA ALA A 168 -6.86 -13.16 1.39
C ALA A 168 -7.37 -13.93 0.15
N LEU A 169 -7.10 -13.42 -1.06
CA LEU A 169 -7.52 -14.05 -2.32
C LEU A 169 -6.67 -15.28 -2.69
N TYR A 170 -5.38 -15.24 -2.39
CA TYR A 170 -4.41 -16.28 -2.74
C TYR A 170 -3.69 -16.82 -1.49
N PRO A 171 -4.45 -17.38 -0.53
CA PRO A 171 -3.93 -17.69 0.81
C PRO A 171 -2.88 -18.80 0.82
N ARG A 172 -2.81 -19.66 -0.20
CA ARG A 172 -1.77 -20.70 -0.29
C ARG A 172 -0.48 -20.14 -0.87
N LEU A 173 -0.58 -19.11 -1.72
CA LEU A 173 0.59 -18.40 -2.22
C LEU A 173 1.22 -17.51 -1.14
N PHE A 174 0.39 -16.80 -0.37
CA PHE A 174 0.83 -15.84 0.65
C PHE A 174 0.73 -16.38 2.08
N VAL A 175 0.96 -17.69 2.28
CA VAL A 175 0.96 -18.27 3.64
C VAL A 175 1.89 -17.41 4.50
N ALA A 176 1.33 -16.77 5.54
CA ALA A 176 2.12 -16.06 6.53
C ALA A 176 3.23 -17.02 6.94
N ALA A 177 4.48 -16.59 6.88
CA ALA A 177 5.64 -17.36 7.32
C ALA A 177 5.47 -17.71 8.81
N GLY A 178 4.67 -18.73 9.09
CA GLY A 178 4.22 -19.18 10.40
C GLY A 178 4.73 -20.59 10.69
N GLY A 179 5.76 -21.03 9.97
CA GLY A 179 6.53 -22.22 10.27
C GLY A 179 7.99 -21.85 10.07
N ASP A 180 8.70 -21.74 11.18
CA ASP A 180 10.11 -21.40 11.32
C ASP A 180 10.60 -20.24 10.44
N ASP A 181 10.96 -19.15 11.12
CA ASP A 181 11.99 -18.20 10.70
C ASP A 181 13.32 -18.96 10.48
N ASP A 182 13.38 -19.83 9.47
CA ASP A 182 14.62 -20.23 8.83
C ASP A 182 15.04 -19.08 7.91
N PHE A 183 15.24 -17.91 8.51
CA PHE A 183 16.21 -16.92 8.04
C PHE A 183 17.64 -17.45 8.30
N GLY A 184 17.86 -18.74 8.07
CA GLY A 184 19.17 -19.40 8.06
C GLY A 184 19.89 -19.23 6.72
N ASP A 185 19.34 -18.43 5.80
CA ASP A 185 19.99 -18.08 4.55
C ASP A 185 20.66 -16.69 4.70
N ASP A 186 21.98 -16.70 4.93
CA ASP A 186 22.86 -15.51 4.98
C ASP A 186 22.92 -14.73 3.63
N ALA A 187 22.13 -15.14 2.64
CA ALA A 187 22.05 -14.47 1.35
C ALA A 187 21.55 -13.02 1.51
N PRO A 188 22.14 -12.05 0.80
CA PRO A 188 21.65 -10.68 0.79
C PRO A 188 20.16 -10.62 0.40
N MET A 189 19.37 -9.77 1.05
CA MET A 189 17.93 -9.57 0.77
C MET A 189 17.62 -9.43 -0.73
N ALA A 190 18.46 -8.70 -1.47
CA ALA A 190 18.32 -8.53 -2.92
C ALA A 190 18.44 -9.86 -3.71
N GLN A 191 19.23 -10.82 -3.22
CA GLN A 191 19.32 -12.16 -3.80
C GLN A 191 18.05 -12.96 -3.52
N GLN A 192 17.57 -12.97 -2.27
CA GLN A 192 16.33 -13.65 -1.88
C GLN A 192 15.12 -13.17 -2.70
N GLN A 193 15.01 -11.85 -2.92
CA GLN A 193 13.96 -11.25 -3.75
C GLN A 193 14.05 -11.73 -5.22
N ARG A 194 15.24 -11.76 -5.80
CA ARG A 194 15.46 -12.23 -7.18
C ARG A 194 15.12 -13.70 -7.32
N GLU A 195 15.52 -14.52 -6.36
CA GLU A 195 15.22 -15.96 -6.36
C GLU A 195 13.72 -16.22 -6.23
N SER A 196 13.02 -15.51 -5.34
CA SER A 196 11.57 -15.59 -5.21
C SER A 196 10.84 -15.20 -6.51
N MET A 197 11.25 -14.11 -7.16
CA MET A 197 10.68 -13.68 -8.44
C MET A 197 10.94 -14.69 -9.56
N ASN A 198 12.19 -15.18 -9.67
CA ASN A 198 12.55 -16.20 -10.65
C ASN A 198 11.80 -17.52 -10.42
N ALA A 199 11.55 -17.90 -9.17
CA ALA A 199 10.76 -19.07 -8.84
C ALA A 199 9.31 -18.94 -9.33
N GLN A 200 8.69 -17.77 -9.14
CA GLN A 200 7.35 -17.50 -9.66
C GLN A 200 7.29 -17.55 -11.19
N ILE A 201 8.22 -16.89 -11.88
CA ILE A 201 8.30 -16.93 -13.35
C ILE A 201 8.51 -18.36 -13.84
N ARG A 202 9.48 -19.08 -13.26
CA ARG A 202 9.78 -20.48 -13.60
C ARG A 202 8.59 -21.39 -13.36
N ALA A 203 7.85 -21.19 -12.27
CA ALA A 203 6.65 -21.97 -11.98
C ALA A 203 5.58 -21.77 -13.06
N LEU A 204 5.42 -20.55 -13.58
CA LEU A 204 4.44 -20.23 -14.62
C LEU A 204 4.88 -20.68 -16.03
N THR A 205 6.18 -20.72 -16.31
CA THR A 205 6.71 -21.14 -17.62
C THR A 205 7.03 -22.62 -17.71
N ASP A 206 7.01 -23.34 -16.57
CA ASP A 206 7.57 -24.69 -16.41
C ASP A 206 9.05 -24.77 -16.84
N GLY A 207 9.78 -23.65 -16.69
CA GLY A 207 11.19 -23.53 -17.08
C GLY A 207 11.45 -23.21 -18.55
N ASP A 208 10.41 -23.00 -19.36
CA ASP A 208 10.53 -22.57 -20.75
C ASP A 208 10.64 -21.05 -20.87
N VAL A 209 11.87 -20.55 -21.03
CA VAL A 209 12.19 -19.11 -21.16
C VAL A 209 11.42 -18.42 -22.29
N THR A 210 11.02 -19.15 -23.35
CA THR A 210 10.31 -18.54 -24.49
C THR A 210 8.90 -18.08 -24.12
N LYS A 211 8.35 -18.56 -23.00
CA LYS A 211 7.04 -18.17 -22.47
C LYS A 211 7.09 -16.97 -21.53
N GLU A 212 8.28 -16.57 -21.06
CA GLU A 212 8.42 -15.47 -20.09
C GLU A 212 7.77 -14.16 -20.55
N PRO A 213 7.93 -13.70 -21.80
CA PRO A 213 7.29 -12.46 -22.24
C PRO A 213 5.76 -12.52 -22.15
N GLN A 214 5.16 -13.69 -22.43
CA GLN A 214 3.71 -13.89 -22.36
C GLN A 214 3.22 -13.92 -20.92
N VAL A 215 3.97 -14.60 -20.04
CA VAL A 215 3.67 -14.65 -18.60
C VAL A 215 3.75 -13.26 -17.98
N LEU A 216 4.80 -12.50 -18.27
CA LEU A 216 4.97 -11.14 -17.75
C LEU A 216 3.89 -10.17 -18.24
N ALA A 217 3.38 -10.37 -19.46
CA ALA A 217 2.29 -9.57 -20.02
C ALA A 217 0.88 -10.01 -19.56
N THR A 218 0.76 -11.16 -18.88
CA THR A 218 -0.52 -11.67 -18.39
C THR A 218 -1.03 -10.80 -17.24
N ASP A 219 -2.36 -10.70 -17.10
CA ASP A 219 -3.00 -10.07 -15.95
C ASP A 219 -2.51 -10.66 -14.61
N VAL A 220 -2.25 -9.79 -13.64
CA VAL A 220 -1.69 -10.17 -12.33
C VAL A 220 -2.59 -11.16 -11.60
N HIS A 221 -3.91 -10.95 -11.59
CA HIS A 221 -4.83 -11.86 -10.89
C HIS A 221 -4.84 -13.22 -11.55
N ARG A 222 -4.74 -13.29 -12.88
CA ARG A 222 -4.61 -14.57 -13.57
C ARG A 222 -3.31 -15.29 -13.21
N ALA A 223 -2.18 -14.59 -13.19
CA ALA A 223 -0.89 -15.17 -12.81
C ALA A 223 -0.88 -15.67 -11.35
N LEU A 224 -1.37 -14.86 -10.40
CA LEU A 224 -1.46 -15.23 -9.00
C LEU A 224 -2.41 -16.40 -8.74
N THR A 225 -3.52 -16.49 -9.48
CA THR A 225 -4.43 -17.64 -9.44
C THR A 225 -3.72 -18.94 -9.82
N GLU A 226 -2.91 -18.91 -10.88
CA GLU A 226 -2.15 -20.09 -11.33
C GLU A 226 -1.03 -20.46 -10.36
N LEU A 227 -0.33 -19.48 -9.79
CA LEU A 227 0.67 -19.71 -8.76
C LEU A 227 0.06 -20.38 -7.52
N ASP A 228 -1.06 -19.86 -7.02
CA ASP A 228 -1.77 -20.41 -5.87
C ASP A 228 -2.29 -21.84 -6.13
N ALA A 229 -2.77 -22.12 -7.34
CA ALA A 229 -3.13 -23.47 -7.78
C ALA A 229 -1.93 -24.43 -7.82
N LYS A 230 -0.78 -23.98 -8.34
CA LYS A 230 0.46 -24.78 -8.34
C LYS A 230 0.94 -25.12 -6.93
N VAL A 231 0.81 -24.20 -5.97
CA VAL A 231 1.12 -24.49 -4.56
C VAL A 231 0.20 -25.58 -4.00
N ARG A 232 -1.11 -25.51 -4.27
CA ARG A 232 -2.07 -26.56 -3.87
C ARG A 232 -1.71 -27.92 -4.44
N ASP A 233 -1.39 -27.98 -5.73
CA ASP A 233 -1.12 -29.23 -6.44
C ASP A 233 0.18 -29.87 -5.92
N ALA A 234 1.21 -29.05 -5.65
CA ALA A 234 2.45 -29.51 -5.01
C ALA A 234 2.22 -30.06 -3.59
N ALA A 235 1.37 -29.41 -2.79
CA ALA A 235 1.01 -29.90 -1.46
C ALA A 235 0.24 -31.24 -1.53
N THR A 236 -0.64 -31.39 -2.52
CA THR A 236 -1.41 -32.63 -2.74
C THR A 236 -0.51 -33.79 -3.14
N LEU A 237 0.45 -33.56 -4.05
CA LEU A 237 1.43 -34.58 -4.45
C LEU A 237 2.29 -35.04 -3.28
N LYS A 238 2.77 -34.11 -2.44
CA LYS A 238 3.51 -34.45 -1.22
C LYS A 238 2.69 -35.33 -0.28
N ALA A 239 1.40 -35.01 -0.09
CA ALA A 239 0.51 -35.79 0.78
C ALA A 239 0.18 -37.19 0.23
N GLN A 240 0.24 -37.40 -1.09
CA GLN A 240 0.02 -38.71 -1.72
C GLN A 240 1.28 -39.58 -1.77
N SER A 241 2.46 -38.99 -1.63
CA SER A 241 3.75 -39.69 -1.58
C SER A 241 4.15 -40.19 -0.18
N VAL A 242 3.29 -40.00 0.83
CA VAL A 242 3.43 -40.45 2.22
C VAL A 242 2.40 -41.53 2.50
#